data_AF-A0A2B4RZ80-F1
#
_entry.id   AF-A0A2B4RZ80-F1
#
_cell.length_a   1.000
_cell.length_b   1.000
_cell.length_c   1.000
_cell.angle_alpha   90.00
_cell.angle_beta   90.00
_cell.angle_gamma   90.00
#
_symmetry.space_group_name_H-M   'P 1'
#
loop_
_entity.id
_entity.type
_entity.pdbx_description
1 polymer ?
#
loop_
_entity_poly.entity_id
_entity_poly.type
_entity_poly.pdbx_seq_one_letter_code
_entity_poly.pdbx_strand_id
1 'polypeptide(L)'
;MKVLRRVLDFRFYPVFERWNQNKLSKHCVLHWRSRSYCTSSSKVVRNVESRWLRLLLKMADNSPPSIEDVPSQMRMTQIREMLSKAARMRRTDSAGDLMPNAVAKEIKHFYSGLSTKAEKLAFFLVLERDLGVDHNEVLKVANSLANSQENGLPAILKAEEKLRQALEPAHIQLLSQISKLPGGVKDIVDMRNDLLEGLSEEKDPVARQELQALSSSIKNLLAQWFAVGLLDLRQVTWESAGSILEKVLRYEAVHSMSGWDDLKRRLAPDRRCYIYTHRSMPGEPVVVLHTALEYEIADNIQVILSEPEVDRDACQYELEKRTAAVFYSITSTQKGLSGVDLGNFLIKHVVEELRHEFPNITQYSTLSPIPGFRKWLKLQLLPALEQEGNKRYYSNASLMGGGKNDFGRRGNVLTRKKKVGRN
;
A
#
# COMPACT_ATOMS: atom_id res chain seq x y z
N MET A 1 -9.39 9.43 -42.81
CA MET A 1 -10.85 9.19 -42.82
C MET A 1 -11.45 9.71 -41.52
N LYS A 2 -12.52 10.50 -41.63
CA LYS A 2 -13.24 11.20 -40.56
C LYS A 2 -14.15 10.25 -39.76
N VAL A 3 -14.67 10.77 -38.64
CA VAL A 3 -15.88 10.35 -37.88
C VAL A 3 -15.57 9.29 -36.80
N LEU A 4 -15.78 9.46 -35.49
CA LEU A 4 -16.87 10.08 -34.72
C LEU A 4 -16.36 10.69 -33.37
N ARG A 5 -16.74 11.95 -33.08
CA ARG A 5 -16.81 12.55 -31.74
C ARG A 5 -18.29 12.60 -31.31
N ARG A 6 -18.55 12.41 -30.01
CA ARG A 6 -19.59 13.03 -29.13
C ARG A 6 -19.91 12.00 -28.02
N VAL A 7 -20.21 12.30 -26.77
CA VAL A 7 -20.34 13.48 -25.88
C VAL A 7 -20.63 12.85 -24.51
N LEU A 8 -20.09 13.40 -23.42
CA LEU A 8 -20.77 13.64 -22.15
C LEU A 8 -19.82 14.39 -21.21
N ASP A 9 -19.84 15.72 -21.34
CA ASP A 9 -19.35 16.67 -20.36
C ASP A 9 -20.28 16.66 -19.14
N PHE A 10 -19.75 16.41 -17.94
CA PHE A 10 -20.39 16.79 -16.68
C PHE A 10 -19.56 17.89 -16.01
N ARG A 11 -20.00 19.14 -16.20
CA ARG A 11 -19.51 20.32 -15.48
C ARG A 11 -20.15 20.36 -14.09
N PHE A 12 -19.31 20.40 -13.07
CA PHE A 12 -19.70 20.76 -11.71
C PHE A 12 -19.95 22.28 -11.63
N TYR A 13 -21.15 22.68 -11.19
CA TYR A 13 -21.46 24.04 -10.74
C TYR A 13 -21.18 24.15 -9.24
N PRO A 14 -20.44 25.17 -8.74
CA PRO A 14 -20.35 25.45 -7.32
C PRO A 14 -21.49 26.40 -6.91
N VAL A 15 -22.37 25.94 -6.02
CA VAL A 15 -23.33 26.82 -5.31
C VAL A 15 -22.61 27.40 -4.10
N PHE A 16 -22.21 28.66 -4.21
CA PHE A 16 -21.77 29.51 -3.10
C PHE A 16 -23.01 30.07 -2.39
N GLU A 17 -23.31 29.61 -1.18
CA GLU A 17 -24.21 30.34 -0.28
C GLU A 17 -23.41 31.15 0.74
N ARG A 18 -23.57 32.48 0.61
CA ARG A 18 -23.14 33.52 1.55
C ARG A 18 -23.78 33.30 2.91
N TRP A 19 -22.97 33.16 3.96
CA TRP A 19 -23.41 33.45 5.32
C TRP A 19 -22.99 34.86 5.71
N ASN A 20 -24.00 35.65 6.04
CA ASN A 20 -23.98 37.08 6.27
C ASN A 20 -23.44 37.39 7.67
N GLN A 21 -22.47 38.29 7.76
CA GLN A 21 -22.00 38.88 9.01
C GLN A 21 -23.04 39.87 9.57
N ASN A 22 -23.00 40.06 10.89
CA ASN A 22 -23.72 41.03 11.72
C ASN A 22 -25.09 40.62 12.27
N LYS A 23 -25.09 40.20 13.55
CA LYS A 23 -25.87 40.87 14.61
C LYS A 23 -25.44 40.42 16.02
N LEU A 24 -24.99 41.42 16.80
CA LEU A 24 -25.23 41.66 18.24
C LEU A 24 -24.56 40.68 19.23
N SER A 25 -23.39 41.01 19.78
CA SER A 25 -23.19 41.83 21.00
C SER A 25 -23.97 41.35 22.23
N LYS A 26 -23.28 40.84 23.25
CA LYS A 26 -23.17 41.45 24.60
C LYS A 26 -22.53 40.49 25.63
N HIS A 27 -21.65 41.09 26.44
CA HIS A 27 -21.14 40.66 27.76
C HIS A 27 -20.24 39.42 27.88
N CYS A 28 -18.93 39.66 28.02
CA CYS A 28 -18.27 39.52 29.33
C CYS A 28 -16.85 40.13 29.28
N VAL A 29 -16.67 41.24 30.00
CA VAL A 29 -15.35 41.80 30.33
C VAL A 29 -14.87 41.07 31.56
N LEU A 30 -13.77 40.31 31.45
CA LEU A 30 -12.93 39.97 32.60
C LEU A 30 -11.46 40.01 32.17
N HIS A 31 -10.76 40.96 32.77
CA HIS A 31 -9.30 41.07 32.81
C HIS A 31 -8.63 39.72 33.06
N TRP A 32 -7.57 39.41 32.32
CA TRP A 32 -6.50 38.57 32.85
C TRP A 32 -5.14 39.19 32.60
N ARG A 33 -4.44 39.42 33.72
CA ARG A 33 -3.12 40.04 33.86
C ARG A 33 -2.03 39.17 33.24
N SER A 34 -1.04 39.86 32.68
CA SER A 34 0.33 39.37 32.50
C SER A 34 0.86 38.76 33.80
N ARG A 35 1.40 37.55 33.71
CA ARG A 35 2.28 36.98 34.73
C ARG A 35 3.35 36.13 34.04
N SER A 36 4.51 36.75 33.85
CA SER A 36 5.77 36.07 33.55
C SER A 36 6.20 35.26 34.78
N TYR A 37 6.41 33.96 34.64
CA TYR A 37 7.35 33.18 35.48
C TYR A 37 7.88 31.95 34.71
N CYS A 38 9.12 31.63 35.03
CA CYS A 38 10.08 30.79 34.33
C CYS A 38 9.76 29.28 34.25
N THR A 39 10.35 28.66 33.21
CA THR A 39 10.92 27.30 33.12
C THR A 39 10.16 26.10 33.72
N SER A 40 9.64 25.21 32.85
CA SER A 40 9.67 23.76 33.13
C SER A 40 9.61 22.93 31.83
N SER A 41 10.78 22.47 31.36
CA SER A 41 10.94 21.59 30.18
C SER A 41 10.59 20.11 30.47
N SER A 42 9.91 19.80 31.57
CA SER A 42 9.71 18.42 32.06
C SER A 42 8.26 17.91 31.99
N LYS A 43 7.28 18.73 31.62
CA LYS A 43 5.85 18.33 31.60
C LYS A 43 5.37 17.66 30.31
N VAL A 44 6.04 17.88 29.18
CA VAL A 44 5.59 17.32 27.88
C VAL A 44 5.88 15.82 27.78
N VAL A 45 6.94 15.32 28.42
CA VAL A 45 7.33 13.90 28.36
C VAL A 45 6.41 13.00 29.18
N ARG A 46 5.91 13.46 30.33
CA ARG A 46 5.01 12.69 31.22
C ARG A 46 3.58 12.53 30.69
N ASN A 47 3.06 13.49 29.93
CA ASN A 47 1.69 13.39 29.43
C ASN A 47 1.51 12.29 28.37
N VAL A 48 2.57 11.98 27.62
CA VAL A 48 2.55 10.90 26.62
C VAL A 48 2.49 9.52 27.30
N GLU A 49 3.26 9.28 28.37
CA GLU A 49 3.23 8.02 29.14
C GLU A 49 1.81 7.59 29.57
N SER A 50 0.99 8.55 30.00
CA SER A 50 -0.34 8.26 30.56
C SER A 50 -1.41 7.86 29.52
N ARG A 51 -1.21 8.20 28.23
CA ARG A 51 -2.15 7.88 27.15
C ARG A 51 -1.88 6.49 26.56
N TRP A 52 -0.60 6.11 26.53
CA TRP A 52 -0.13 4.80 26.06
C TRP A 52 -0.47 3.65 27.02
N LEU A 53 -0.24 3.82 28.33
CA LEU A 53 -0.65 2.82 29.33
C LEU A 53 -2.16 2.58 29.28
N ARG A 54 -2.96 3.63 29.07
CA ARG A 54 -4.42 3.52 28.95
C ARG A 54 -4.89 2.87 27.63
N LEU A 55 -4.14 3.00 26.54
CA LEU A 55 -4.45 2.35 25.26
C LEU A 55 -4.07 0.87 25.27
N LEU A 56 -2.89 0.52 25.81
CA LEU A 56 -2.46 -0.88 25.98
C LEU A 56 -3.40 -1.64 26.93
N LEU A 57 -3.84 -1.00 28.03
CA LEU A 57 -4.83 -1.59 28.94
C LEU A 57 -6.21 -1.75 28.27
N LYS A 58 -6.63 -0.79 27.43
CA LYS A 58 -7.90 -0.89 26.66
C LYS A 58 -7.85 -1.93 25.54
N MET A 59 -6.67 -2.20 24.97
CA MET A 59 -6.48 -3.29 24.01
C MET A 59 -6.48 -4.66 24.70
N ALA A 60 -6.00 -4.74 25.95
CA ALA A 60 -6.06 -5.95 26.77
C ALA A 60 -7.48 -6.30 27.27
N ASP A 61 -8.38 -5.30 27.41
CA ASP A 61 -9.75 -5.50 27.89
C ASP A 61 -10.72 -6.09 26.84
N ASN A 62 -10.35 -6.15 25.55
CA ASN A 62 -11.18 -6.70 24.48
C ASN A 62 -10.78 -8.13 24.11
N SER A 63 -11.08 -9.08 25.01
CA SER A 63 -10.77 -10.52 24.90
C SER A 63 -9.26 -10.83 24.90
N PRO A 64 -8.79 -11.86 25.61
CA PRO A 64 -7.36 -12.09 25.75
C PRO A 64 -6.76 -12.46 24.38
N PRO A 65 -5.83 -11.67 23.81
CA PRO A 65 -4.93 -12.22 22.83
C PRO A 65 -4.09 -13.31 23.52
N SER A 66 -3.63 -14.29 22.76
CA SER A 66 -2.51 -15.14 23.16
C SER A 66 -1.44 -14.26 23.82
N ILE A 67 -0.92 -14.67 24.98
CA ILE A 67 0.08 -13.91 25.76
C ILE A 67 1.33 -13.54 24.91
N GLU A 68 1.50 -14.16 23.74
CA GLU A 68 2.55 -13.94 22.76
C GLU A 68 2.39 -12.69 21.87
N ASP A 69 1.20 -12.07 21.79
CA ASP A 69 0.89 -11.00 20.82
C ASP A 69 1.00 -9.57 21.37
N VAL A 70 1.30 -9.39 22.66
CA VAL A 70 1.45 -8.06 23.27
C VAL A 70 2.94 -7.74 23.45
N PRO A 71 3.47 -6.67 22.83
CA PRO A 71 4.86 -6.26 23.03
C PRO A 71 5.15 -6.02 24.51
N SER A 72 6.26 -6.58 25.03
CA SER A 72 6.64 -6.35 26.42
C SER A 72 6.87 -4.86 26.69
N GLN A 73 6.49 -4.36 27.88
CA GLN A 73 6.70 -2.95 28.25
C GLN A 73 8.16 -2.52 28.12
N MET A 74 9.10 -3.44 28.36
CA MET A 74 10.53 -3.21 28.16
C MET A 74 10.87 -2.99 26.67
N ARG A 75 10.35 -3.82 25.75
CA ARG A 75 10.55 -3.66 24.30
C ARG A 75 9.98 -2.34 23.78
N MET A 76 8.80 -1.95 24.25
CA MET A 76 8.18 -0.66 23.91
C MET A 76 9.03 0.54 24.35
N THR A 77 9.65 0.43 25.52
CA THR A 77 10.54 1.47 26.06
C THR A 77 11.82 1.58 25.21
N GLN A 78 12.38 0.45 24.78
CA GLN A 78 13.53 0.40 23.89
C GLN A 78 13.24 1.00 22.50
N ILE A 79 12.09 0.65 21.88
CA ILE A 79 11.63 1.25 20.61
C ILE A 79 11.65 2.77 20.73
N ARG A 80 11.07 3.28 21.81
CA ARG A 80 10.92 4.72 22.04
C ARG A 80 12.24 5.40 22.32
N GLU A 81 13.09 4.82 23.15
CA GLU A 81 14.40 5.36 23.46
C GLU A 81 15.23 5.49 22.17
N MET A 82 15.24 4.45 21.35
CA MET A 82 15.95 4.42 20.07
C MET A 82 15.41 5.47 19.08
N LEU A 83 14.10 5.56 18.88
CA LEU A 83 13.51 6.54 17.96
C LEU A 83 13.63 7.98 18.50
N SER A 84 13.59 8.17 19.83
CA SER A 84 13.82 9.47 20.45
C SER A 84 15.26 9.95 20.31
N LYS A 85 16.24 9.02 20.33
CA LYS A 85 17.64 9.31 20.00
C LYS A 85 17.76 9.82 18.57
N ALA A 86 17.04 9.20 17.63
CA ALA A 86 16.97 9.65 16.25
C ALA A 86 16.32 11.04 16.11
N ALA A 87 15.20 11.26 16.82
CA ALA A 87 14.46 12.52 16.80
C ALA A 87 15.26 13.71 17.37
N ARG A 88 16.05 13.47 18.43
CA ARG A 88 16.83 14.51 19.12
C ARG A 88 18.01 15.00 18.29
N MET A 89 18.66 14.11 17.53
CA MET A 89 19.76 14.48 16.65
C MET A 89 19.30 15.38 15.49
N ARG A 90 18.03 15.29 15.06
CA ARG A 90 17.43 16.25 14.11
C ARG A 90 17.39 17.70 14.64
N ARG A 91 17.23 17.90 15.95
CA ARG A 91 17.01 19.24 16.53
C ARG A 91 18.31 20.00 16.83
N THR A 92 19.46 19.34 16.80
CA THR A 92 20.75 19.96 17.11
C THR A 92 21.44 20.61 15.91
N ASP A 93 20.85 20.52 14.72
CA ASP A 93 21.50 20.91 13.48
C ASP A 93 21.32 22.40 13.17
N SER A 94 22.05 23.23 13.94
CA SER A 94 22.77 24.38 13.37
C SER A 94 24.07 23.96 12.66
N ALA A 95 24.34 22.65 12.58
CA ALA A 95 25.39 22.03 11.78
C ALA A 95 24.74 21.03 10.83
N GLY A 96 25.00 21.13 9.53
CA GLY A 96 24.25 20.42 8.50
C GLY A 96 24.22 18.88 8.60
N ASP A 97 23.04 18.35 8.33
CA ASP A 97 22.74 17.31 7.34
C ASP A 97 23.17 15.85 7.58
N LEU A 98 23.61 15.49 8.79
CA LEU A 98 24.06 14.12 9.05
C LEU A 98 23.53 13.59 10.38
N MET A 99 22.34 12.97 10.34
CA MET A 99 22.10 11.82 11.19
C MET A 99 23.26 10.83 10.98
N PRO A 100 24.02 10.44 12.02
CA PRO A 100 25.17 9.56 11.83
C PRO A 100 24.70 8.22 11.25
N ASN A 101 25.36 7.71 10.21
CA ASN A 101 25.10 6.38 9.63
C ASN A 101 25.01 5.28 10.71
N ALA A 102 25.69 5.45 11.84
CA ALA A 102 25.61 4.58 13.01
C ALA A 102 24.18 4.44 13.56
N VAL A 103 23.41 5.52 13.66
CA VAL A 103 22.03 5.50 14.19
C VAL A 103 21.07 4.85 13.21
N ALA A 104 21.20 5.14 11.91
CA ALA A 104 20.41 4.47 10.88
C ALA A 104 20.68 2.96 10.88
N LYS A 105 21.94 2.54 11.07
CA LYS A 105 22.34 1.14 11.18
C LYS A 105 21.78 0.48 12.44
N GLU A 106 21.81 1.17 13.58
CA GLU A 106 21.24 0.71 14.84
C GLU A 106 19.72 0.49 14.71
N ILE A 107 18.99 1.45 14.13
CA ILE A 107 17.55 1.35 13.89
C ILE A 107 17.21 0.21 12.94
N LYS A 108 17.95 0.10 11.83
CA LYS A 108 17.79 -1.01 10.89
C LYS A 108 17.97 -2.35 11.60
N HIS A 109 19.06 -2.53 12.36
CA HIS A 109 19.34 -3.78 13.06
C HIS A 109 18.28 -4.09 14.13
N PHE A 110 17.86 -3.07 14.87
CA PHE A 110 16.81 -3.22 15.88
C PHE A 110 15.49 -3.66 15.25
N TYR A 111 15.08 -3.04 14.13
CA TYR A 111 13.88 -3.42 13.40
C TYR A 111 13.94 -4.88 12.92
N SER A 112 15.09 -5.30 12.37
CA SER A 112 15.30 -6.71 11.96
C SER A 112 15.22 -7.70 13.13
N GLY A 113 15.47 -7.24 14.36
CA GLY A 113 15.32 -8.04 15.59
C GLY A 113 13.91 -8.09 16.18
N LEU A 114 12.92 -7.43 15.54
CA LEU A 114 11.51 -7.51 15.92
C LEU A 114 10.88 -8.76 15.30
N SER A 115 10.44 -9.68 16.14
CA SER A 115 9.98 -11.00 15.71
C SER A 115 8.47 -11.06 15.56
N THR A 116 7.71 -10.32 16.36
CA THR A 116 6.24 -10.37 16.30
C THR A 116 5.69 -9.24 15.43
N LYS A 117 4.55 -9.51 14.77
CA LYS A 117 3.82 -8.49 14.00
C LYS A 117 3.42 -7.30 14.86
N ALA A 118 3.01 -7.56 16.10
CA ALA A 118 2.61 -6.52 17.05
C ALA A 118 3.76 -5.57 17.40
N GLU A 119 4.99 -6.08 17.55
CA GLU A 119 6.17 -5.26 17.80
C GLU A 119 6.52 -4.37 16.60
N LYS A 120 6.43 -4.91 15.38
CA LYS A 120 6.64 -4.14 14.15
C LYS A 120 5.58 -3.04 13.98
N LEU A 121 4.32 -3.35 14.24
CA LEU A 121 3.23 -2.37 14.25
C LEU A 121 3.47 -1.27 15.29
N ALA A 122 3.87 -1.64 16.50
CA ALA A 122 4.21 -0.69 17.55
C ALA A 122 5.38 0.23 17.13
N PHE A 123 6.42 -0.33 16.49
CA PHE A 123 7.51 0.45 15.91
C PHE A 123 7.01 1.48 14.91
N PHE A 124 6.11 1.10 13.98
CA PHE A 124 5.54 2.03 13.00
C PHE A 124 4.68 3.13 13.64
N LEU A 125 3.89 2.80 14.66
CA LEU A 125 3.10 3.80 15.39
C LEU A 125 3.99 4.80 16.11
N VAL A 126 5.08 4.36 16.75
CA VAL A 126 6.04 5.27 17.38
C VAL A 126 6.75 6.10 16.31
N LEU A 127 7.08 5.50 15.17
CA LEU A 127 7.70 6.22 14.05
C LEU A 127 6.82 7.36 13.54
N GLU A 128 5.53 7.12 13.32
CA GLU A 128 4.61 8.19 12.89
C GLU A 128 4.35 9.22 14.00
N ARG A 129 4.18 8.79 15.25
CA ARG A 129 3.85 9.72 16.34
C ARG A 129 5.01 10.61 16.77
N ASP A 130 6.21 10.05 16.84
CA ASP A 130 7.40 10.77 17.34
C ASP A 130 8.20 11.43 16.20
N LEU A 131 8.14 10.87 14.98
CA LEU A 131 8.85 11.37 13.78
C LEU A 131 7.90 11.76 12.62
N GLY A 132 6.60 11.91 12.87
CA GLY A 132 5.66 12.47 11.90
C GLY A 132 5.74 13.99 11.76
N VAL A 133 4.66 14.59 11.31
CA VAL A 133 4.54 16.05 11.13
C VAL A 133 4.32 16.73 12.48
N ASP A 134 5.11 17.76 12.81
CA ASP A 134 4.85 18.59 14.00
C ASP A 134 3.73 19.59 13.69
N HIS A 135 2.50 19.21 14.05
CA HIS A 135 1.32 20.04 13.83
C HIS A 135 1.40 21.42 14.50
N ASN A 136 2.15 21.58 15.60
CA ASN A 136 2.32 22.90 16.23
C ASN A 136 3.22 23.80 15.40
N GLU A 137 4.27 23.23 14.81
CA GLU A 137 5.15 23.97 13.90
C GLU A 137 4.41 24.35 12.62
N VAL A 138 3.65 23.42 12.03
CA VAL A 138 2.81 23.68 10.84
C VAL A 138 1.84 24.83 11.09
N LEU A 139 1.12 24.84 12.21
CA LEU A 139 0.17 25.92 12.52
C LEU A 139 0.88 27.28 12.67
N LYS A 140 2.08 27.32 13.28
CA LYS A 140 2.87 28.55 13.40
C LYS A 140 3.31 29.07 12.02
N VAL A 141 3.83 28.19 11.17
CA VAL A 141 4.31 28.57 9.83
C VAL A 141 3.16 28.94 8.90
N ALA A 142 2.03 28.24 8.97
CA ALA A 142 0.82 28.58 8.20
C ALA A 142 0.30 29.97 8.54
N ASN A 143 0.26 30.34 9.83
CA ASN A 143 -0.09 31.70 10.24
C ASN A 143 0.91 32.74 9.72
N SER A 144 2.21 32.41 9.70
CA SER A 144 3.23 33.28 9.11
C SER A 144 3.02 33.48 7.60
N LEU A 145 2.61 32.44 6.86
CA LEU A 145 2.31 32.53 5.43
C LEU A 145 1.10 33.44 5.19
N ALA A 146 0.01 33.27 5.95
CA ALA A 146 -1.17 34.12 5.86
C ALA A 146 -0.82 35.61 6.05
N ASN A 147 0.07 35.92 7.00
CA ASN A 147 0.51 37.29 7.29
C ASN A 147 1.54 37.84 6.28
N SER A 148 2.14 37.01 5.44
CA SER A 148 3.20 37.43 4.50
C SER A 148 2.66 37.95 3.16
N GLN A 149 1.35 37.88 2.93
CA GLN A 149 0.70 38.31 1.68
C GLN A 149 0.93 39.81 1.39
N GLU A 150 1.09 40.64 2.42
CA GLU A 150 1.30 42.08 2.30
C GLU A 150 2.76 42.45 1.97
N ASN A 151 3.70 41.52 2.11
CA ASN A 151 5.15 41.76 1.98
C ASN A 151 5.70 41.46 0.57
N GLY A 152 4.81 41.21 -0.40
CA GLY A 152 5.17 40.94 -1.80
C GLY A 152 5.58 39.49 -2.10
N LEU A 153 5.70 39.18 -3.40
CA LEU A 153 5.93 37.82 -3.91
C LEU A 153 7.16 37.09 -3.30
N PRO A 154 8.33 37.73 -3.10
CA PRO A 154 9.49 37.04 -2.51
C PRO A 154 9.24 36.56 -1.06
N ALA A 155 8.47 37.31 -0.27
CA ALA A 155 8.13 36.93 1.10
C ALA A 155 7.15 35.74 1.11
N ILE A 156 6.20 35.72 0.18
CA ILE A 156 5.24 34.62 -0.01
C ILE A 156 5.99 33.33 -0.37
N LEU A 157 6.86 33.36 -1.38
CA LEU A 157 7.62 32.17 -1.81
C LEU A 157 8.50 31.59 -0.68
N LYS A 158 9.12 32.46 0.14
CA LYS A 158 9.91 32.03 1.32
C LYS A 158 9.04 31.40 2.41
N ALA A 159 7.82 31.91 2.61
CA ALA A 159 6.89 31.36 3.57
C ALA A 159 6.28 30.02 3.08
N GLU A 160 6.03 29.89 1.77
CA GLU A 160 5.61 28.62 1.14
C GLU A 160 6.68 27.54 1.29
N GLU A 161 7.95 27.89 1.07
CA GLU A 161 9.09 26.98 1.29
C GLU A 161 9.13 26.48 2.74
N LYS A 162 9.03 27.39 3.71
CA LYS A 162 8.98 27.01 5.13
C LYS A 162 7.80 26.12 5.45
N LEU A 163 6.63 26.38 4.86
CA LEU A 163 5.45 25.55 5.06
C LEU A 163 5.67 24.15 4.50
N ARG A 164 6.29 24.04 3.32
CA ARG A 164 6.66 22.74 2.72
C ARG A 164 7.60 21.96 3.64
N GLN A 165 8.64 22.61 4.17
CA GLN A 165 9.59 21.99 5.11
C GLN A 165 8.92 21.54 6.41
N ALA A 166 7.99 22.34 6.96
CA ALA A 166 7.26 22.00 8.18
C ALA A 166 6.25 20.85 7.99
N LEU A 167 5.69 20.69 6.78
CA LEU A 167 4.78 19.60 6.42
C LEU A 167 5.51 18.28 6.11
N GLU A 168 6.84 18.32 5.92
CA GLU A 168 7.61 17.10 5.66
C GLU A 168 7.89 16.35 6.98
N PRO A 169 7.42 15.10 7.12
CA PRO A 169 7.62 14.35 8.34
C PRO A 169 9.09 13.93 8.50
N ALA A 170 9.56 13.93 9.76
CA ALA A 170 10.95 13.63 10.09
C ALA A 170 11.39 12.21 9.68
N HIS A 171 10.47 11.25 9.66
CA HIS A 171 10.76 9.88 9.28
C HIS A 171 11.26 9.77 7.82
N ILE A 172 10.95 10.72 6.92
CA ILE A 172 11.49 10.72 5.55
C ILE A 172 13.02 10.89 5.55
N GLN A 173 13.54 11.77 6.39
CA GLN A 173 14.99 11.95 6.54
C GLN A 173 15.63 10.67 7.09
N LEU A 174 15.02 10.05 8.11
CA LEU A 174 15.48 8.78 8.66
C LEU A 174 15.53 7.67 7.59
N LEU A 175 14.44 7.50 6.84
CA LEU A 175 14.35 6.51 5.76
C LEU A 175 15.37 6.79 4.65
N SER A 176 15.62 8.07 4.33
CA SER A 176 16.63 8.48 3.35
C SER A 176 18.06 8.20 3.82
N GLN A 177 18.31 8.11 5.13
CA GLN A 177 19.62 7.70 5.66
C GLN A 177 19.73 6.17 5.71
N ILE A 178 18.63 5.47 6.02
CA ILE A 178 18.57 4.01 5.92
C ILE A 178 18.84 3.56 4.47
N SER A 179 18.30 4.26 3.46
CA SER A 179 18.48 3.89 2.05
C SER A 179 19.93 3.98 1.57
N LYS A 180 20.78 4.80 2.21
CA LYS A 180 22.23 4.89 1.93
C LYS A 180 23.01 3.68 2.44
N LEU A 181 22.44 2.89 3.36
CA LEU A 181 23.08 1.68 3.88
C LEU A 181 23.01 0.55 2.83
N PRO A 182 23.96 -0.41 2.87
CA PRO A 182 23.88 -1.61 2.04
C PRO A 182 22.56 -2.36 2.28
N GLY A 183 21.81 -2.61 1.20
CA GLY A 183 20.49 -3.23 1.24
C GLY A 183 19.36 -2.34 1.77
N GLY A 184 19.64 -1.08 2.13
CA GLY A 184 18.69 -0.19 2.79
C GLY A 184 17.38 0.04 2.04
N VAL A 185 17.45 0.15 0.70
CA VAL A 185 16.24 0.27 -0.14
C VAL A 185 15.36 -0.97 -0.02
N LYS A 186 15.95 -2.17 -0.03
CA LYS A 186 15.21 -3.43 0.16
C LYS A 186 14.53 -3.47 1.53
N ASP A 187 15.25 -3.07 2.58
CA ASP A 187 14.69 -3.04 3.93
C ASP A 187 13.48 -2.11 4.02
N ILE A 188 13.51 -0.95 3.37
CA ILE A 188 12.38 0.00 3.36
C ILE A 188 11.18 -0.58 2.60
N VAL A 189 11.42 -1.29 1.49
CA VAL A 189 10.37 -2.02 0.77
C VAL A 189 9.76 -3.09 1.68
N ASP A 190 10.57 -3.84 2.41
CA ASP A 190 10.11 -4.88 3.34
C ASP A 190 9.36 -4.29 4.55
N MET A 191 9.87 -3.19 5.12
CA MET A 191 9.17 -2.42 6.16
C MET A 191 7.79 -1.98 5.67
N ARG A 192 7.67 -1.50 4.43
CA ARG A 192 6.37 -1.14 3.87
C ARG A 192 5.47 -2.35 3.67
N ASN A 193 6.01 -3.50 3.29
CA ASN A 193 5.21 -4.74 3.24
C ASN A 193 4.63 -5.07 4.62
N ASP A 194 5.46 -5.09 5.65
CA ASP A 194 5.04 -5.39 7.02
C ASP A 194 4.01 -4.37 7.53
N LEU A 195 4.16 -3.09 7.16
CA LEU A 195 3.19 -2.03 7.45
C LEU A 195 1.84 -2.26 6.75
N LEU A 196 1.84 -2.69 5.49
CA LEU A 196 0.61 -2.99 4.75
C LEU A 196 -0.13 -4.20 5.33
N GLU A 197 0.62 -5.22 5.77
CA GLU A 197 0.04 -6.37 6.49
C GLU A 197 -0.60 -5.92 7.80
N GLY A 198 0.12 -5.14 8.62
CA GLY A 198 -0.41 -4.59 9.87
C GLY A 198 -1.65 -3.71 9.68
N LEU A 199 -1.66 -2.88 8.63
CA LEU A 199 -2.81 -2.04 8.26
C LEU A 199 -4.07 -2.85 7.92
N SER A 200 -3.91 -4.06 7.37
CA SER A 200 -5.06 -4.92 7.05
C SER A 200 -5.74 -5.50 8.29
N GLU A 201 -4.97 -5.68 9.38
CA GLU A 201 -5.41 -6.28 10.64
C GLU A 201 -5.85 -5.23 11.68
N GLU A 202 -5.36 -3.99 11.58
CA GLU A 202 -5.64 -2.90 12.54
C GLU A 202 -7.10 -2.42 12.50
N LYS A 203 -7.72 -2.42 13.68
CA LYS A 203 -9.15 -2.09 13.89
C LYS A 203 -9.35 -0.72 14.53
N ASP A 204 -8.38 -0.20 15.28
CA ASP A 204 -8.48 1.15 15.85
C ASP A 204 -8.41 2.20 14.72
N PRO A 205 -9.48 3.00 14.51
CA PRO A 205 -9.52 3.97 13.41
C PRO A 205 -8.42 5.02 13.51
N VAL A 206 -7.98 5.39 14.74
CA VAL A 206 -6.95 6.41 14.92
C VAL A 206 -5.58 5.84 14.54
N ALA A 207 -5.18 4.71 15.13
CA ALA A 207 -3.94 4.02 14.78
C ALA A 207 -3.87 3.70 13.29
N ARG A 208 -4.98 3.26 12.69
CA ARG A 208 -5.07 2.98 11.25
C ARG A 208 -4.79 4.21 10.39
N GLN A 209 -5.29 5.39 10.77
CA GLN A 209 -5.03 6.64 10.03
C GLN A 209 -3.56 7.06 10.14
N GLU A 210 -2.95 6.95 11.33
CA GLU A 210 -1.52 7.23 11.54
C GLU A 210 -0.65 6.31 10.66
N LEU A 211 -0.92 5.00 10.69
CA LEU A 211 -0.20 4.03 9.85
C LEU A 211 -0.41 4.26 8.35
N GLN A 212 -1.60 4.72 7.94
CA GLN A 212 -1.88 5.05 6.55
C GLN A 212 -1.12 6.30 6.10
N ALA A 213 -0.97 7.30 6.97
CA ALA A 213 -0.14 8.47 6.71
C ALA A 213 1.33 8.05 6.47
N LEU A 214 1.88 7.24 7.37
CA LEU A 214 3.23 6.68 7.22
C LEU A 214 3.39 5.86 5.92
N SER A 215 2.43 4.98 5.63
CA SER A 215 2.46 4.16 4.40
C SER A 215 2.43 5.01 3.13
N SER A 216 1.69 6.13 3.16
CA SER A 216 1.62 7.08 2.05
C SER A 216 2.94 7.83 1.87
N SER A 217 3.56 8.27 2.96
CA SER A 217 4.90 8.87 2.96
C SER A 217 5.96 7.93 2.38
N ILE A 218 6.01 6.68 2.84
CA ILE A 218 6.95 5.66 2.31
C ILE A 218 6.65 5.36 0.85
N LYS A 219 5.37 5.24 0.47
CA LYS A 219 4.97 5.04 -0.94
C LYS A 219 5.50 6.14 -1.84
N ASN A 220 5.36 7.41 -1.43
CA ASN A 220 5.80 8.56 -2.23
C ASN A 220 7.33 8.57 -2.38
N LEU A 221 8.06 8.22 -1.31
CA LEU A 221 9.51 8.07 -1.35
C LEU A 221 9.94 6.97 -2.34
N LEU A 222 9.30 5.79 -2.25
CA LEU A 222 9.57 4.67 -3.16
C LEU A 222 9.19 4.99 -4.61
N ALA A 223 8.13 5.77 -4.86
CA ALA A 223 7.75 6.19 -6.20
C ALA A 223 8.83 7.03 -6.90
N GLN A 224 9.58 7.83 -6.15
CA GLN A 224 10.71 8.58 -6.70
C GLN A 224 11.92 7.68 -6.99
N TRP A 225 12.18 6.68 -6.14
CA TRP A 225 13.33 5.78 -6.28
C TRP A 225 13.13 4.68 -7.33
N PHE A 226 11.88 4.27 -7.58
CA PHE A 226 11.55 3.19 -8.52
C PHE A 226 10.94 3.71 -9.84
N ALA A 227 11.30 4.92 -10.25
CA ALA A 227 10.96 5.43 -11.58
C ALA A 227 11.54 4.52 -12.68
N VAL A 228 10.82 4.36 -13.80
CA VAL A 228 11.20 3.46 -14.92
C VAL A 228 12.67 3.61 -15.32
N GLY A 229 13.18 4.83 -15.43
CA GLY A 229 14.54 5.12 -15.87
C GLY A 229 15.65 4.67 -14.89
N LEU A 230 15.28 4.22 -13.69
CA LEU A 230 16.19 3.66 -12.68
C LEU A 230 16.12 2.13 -12.62
N LEU A 231 15.26 1.51 -13.44
CA LEU A 231 15.13 0.06 -13.54
C LEU A 231 15.88 -0.45 -14.78
N ASP A 232 16.69 -1.48 -14.58
CA ASP A 232 17.42 -2.14 -15.65
C ASP A 232 16.59 -3.37 -16.12
N LEU A 233 16.24 -3.40 -17.41
CA LEU A 233 15.60 -4.54 -18.06
C LEU A 233 16.64 -5.63 -18.34
N ARG A 234 16.32 -6.89 -18.01
CA ARG A 234 17.17 -8.05 -18.27
C ARG A 234 16.33 -9.22 -18.77
N GLN A 235 16.84 -9.92 -19.78
CA GLN A 235 16.30 -11.21 -20.17
C GLN A 235 16.73 -12.29 -19.16
N VAL A 236 15.81 -13.19 -18.82
CA VAL A 236 16.08 -14.40 -18.04
C VAL A 236 16.02 -15.59 -18.98
N THR A 237 17.08 -16.40 -18.94
CA THR A 237 17.24 -17.64 -19.68
C THR A 237 17.58 -18.78 -18.73
N TRP A 238 17.62 -20.02 -19.21
CA TRP A 238 17.98 -21.18 -18.36
C TRP A 238 19.42 -21.11 -17.80
N GLU A 239 20.30 -20.35 -18.46
CA GLU A 239 21.69 -20.11 -18.06
C GLU A 239 21.83 -18.99 -17.01
N SER A 240 20.73 -18.30 -16.68
CA SER A 240 20.73 -17.25 -15.67
C SER A 240 21.06 -17.80 -14.28
N ALA A 241 21.55 -16.93 -13.39
CA ALA A 241 21.92 -17.34 -12.03
C ALA A 241 20.75 -18.04 -11.31
N GLY A 242 21.02 -19.21 -10.73
CA GLY A 242 19.99 -20.02 -10.05
C GLY A 242 19.23 -19.28 -8.94
N SER A 243 19.86 -18.30 -8.30
CA SER A 243 19.22 -17.43 -7.30
C SER A 243 18.14 -16.52 -7.89
N ILE A 244 18.27 -16.10 -9.15
CA ILE A 244 17.23 -15.35 -9.86
C ILE A 244 16.11 -16.30 -10.28
N LEU A 245 16.46 -17.46 -10.84
CA LEU A 245 15.50 -18.47 -11.28
C LEU A 245 14.59 -18.94 -10.11
N GLU A 246 15.16 -19.20 -8.93
CA GLU A 246 14.40 -19.56 -7.73
C GLU A 246 13.40 -18.47 -7.35
N LYS A 247 13.79 -17.19 -7.48
CA LYS A 247 12.92 -16.06 -7.19
C LYS A 247 11.82 -15.89 -8.23
N VAL A 248 12.13 -16.06 -9.52
CA VAL A 248 11.10 -16.06 -10.58
C VAL A 248 10.07 -17.16 -10.33
N LEU A 249 10.52 -18.38 -10.00
CA LEU A 249 9.65 -19.50 -9.64
C LEU A 249 8.76 -19.17 -8.43
N ARG A 250 9.35 -18.60 -7.36
CA ARG A 250 8.64 -18.29 -6.11
C ARG A 250 7.66 -17.13 -6.24
N TYR A 251 7.99 -16.13 -7.03
CA TYR A 251 7.22 -14.88 -7.10
C TYR A 251 6.09 -14.91 -8.12
N GLU A 252 5.99 -15.94 -8.96
CA GLU A 252 4.92 -16.05 -9.94
C GLU A 252 3.52 -16.03 -9.29
N ALA A 253 2.75 -14.97 -9.58
CA ALA A 253 1.47 -14.70 -8.92
C ALA A 253 0.25 -14.95 -9.81
N VAL A 254 0.42 -15.06 -11.13
CA VAL A 254 -0.69 -15.21 -12.07
C VAL A 254 -0.94 -16.69 -12.34
N HIS A 255 0.10 -17.44 -12.71
CA HIS A 255 0.01 -18.86 -13.04
C HIS A 255 1.06 -19.66 -12.28
N SER A 256 0.68 -20.18 -11.11
CA SER A 256 1.55 -20.95 -10.22
C SER A 256 2.36 -22.01 -10.98
N MET A 257 3.66 -22.06 -10.72
CA MET A 257 4.56 -23.05 -11.32
C MET A 257 4.65 -24.31 -10.45
N SER A 258 4.65 -25.48 -11.08
CA SER A 258 4.70 -26.77 -10.37
C SER A 258 6.12 -27.14 -9.89
N GLY A 259 7.16 -26.52 -10.45
CA GLY A 259 8.55 -26.80 -10.12
C GLY A 259 9.52 -26.31 -11.20
N TRP A 260 10.77 -26.78 -11.13
CA TRP A 260 11.85 -26.38 -12.04
C TRP A 260 11.60 -26.77 -13.51
N ASP A 261 10.97 -27.91 -13.77
CA ASP A 261 10.63 -28.32 -15.14
C ASP A 261 9.62 -27.36 -15.78
N ASP A 262 8.68 -26.83 -14.99
CA ASP A 262 7.73 -25.82 -15.49
C ASP A 262 8.42 -24.48 -15.77
N LEU A 263 9.34 -24.07 -14.90
CA LEU A 263 10.16 -22.89 -15.17
C LEU A 263 11.00 -23.08 -16.45
N LYS A 264 11.62 -24.24 -16.63
CA LYS A 264 12.43 -24.54 -17.82
C LYS A 264 11.61 -24.43 -19.10
N ARG A 265 10.39 -24.99 -19.12
CA ARG A 265 9.46 -24.82 -20.24
C ARG A 265 9.09 -23.37 -20.51
N ARG A 266 8.88 -22.57 -19.46
CA ARG A 266 8.58 -21.12 -19.59
C ARG A 266 9.79 -20.27 -19.99
N LEU A 267 10.97 -20.88 -20.06
CA LEU A 267 12.22 -20.31 -20.56
C LEU A 267 12.69 -20.99 -21.86
N ALA A 268 11.81 -21.78 -22.49
CA ALA A 268 12.09 -22.43 -23.78
C ALA A 268 12.32 -21.39 -24.91
N PRO A 269 12.87 -21.79 -26.07
CA PRO A 269 13.26 -20.85 -27.12
C PRO A 269 12.12 -20.00 -27.70
N ASP A 270 10.89 -20.51 -27.67
CA ASP A 270 9.64 -19.84 -28.07
C ASP A 270 8.96 -19.06 -26.93
N ARG A 271 9.62 -19.02 -25.77
CA ARG A 271 9.22 -18.22 -24.63
C ARG A 271 10.27 -17.16 -24.34
N ARG A 272 9.83 -16.03 -23.81
CA ARG A 272 10.72 -14.97 -23.32
C ARG A 272 10.30 -14.59 -21.93
N CYS A 273 11.26 -14.55 -21.02
CA CYS A 273 11.08 -14.05 -19.67
C CYS A 273 11.97 -12.82 -19.49
N TYR A 274 11.37 -11.72 -19.08
CA TYR A 274 12.07 -10.49 -18.80
C TYR A 274 11.86 -10.09 -17.34
N ILE A 275 12.89 -9.53 -16.72
CA ILE A 275 12.80 -8.96 -15.39
C ILE A 275 13.26 -7.51 -15.40
N TYR A 276 12.60 -6.69 -14.59
CA TYR A 276 13.13 -5.40 -14.20
C TYR A 276 13.85 -5.54 -12.87
N THR A 277 15.08 -5.04 -12.81
CA THR A 277 15.91 -5.02 -11.61
C THR A 277 16.25 -3.59 -11.22
N HIS A 278 16.51 -3.34 -9.94
CA HIS A 278 16.94 -2.03 -9.47
C HIS A 278 18.35 -2.13 -8.90
N ARG A 279 19.22 -1.16 -9.20
CA ARG A 279 20.66 -1.20 -8.81
C ARG A 279 20.87 -1.27 -7.31
N SER A 280 20.01 -0.62 -6.53
CA SER A 280 20.03 -0.67 -5.06
C SER A 280 19.37 -1.92 -4.46
N MET A 281 18.82 -2.81 -5.29
CA MET A 281 18.28 -4.11 -4.90
C MET A 281 18.83 -5.22 -5.81
N PRO A 282 20.16 -5.46 -5.80
CA PRO A 282 20.79 -6.42 -6.68
C PRO A 282 20.26 -7.83 -6.44
N GLY A 283 19.98 -8.56 -7.51
CA GLY A 283 19.47 -9.94 -7.45
C GLY A 283 18.00 -10.05 -7.02
N GLU A 284 17.29 -8.94 -6.86
CA GLU A 284 15.83 -8.93 -6.64
C GLU A 284 15.11 -8.50 -7.92
N PRO A 285 14.34 -9.38 -8.58
CA PRO A 285 13.45 -8.96 -9.65
C PRO A 285 12.34 -8.11 -9.04
N VAL A 286 12.06 -6.93 -9.59
CA VAL A 286 10.97 -6.02 -9.17
C VAL A 286 9.69 -6.35 -9.94
N VAL A 287 9.82 -6.57 -11.24
CA VAL A 287 8.74 -7.00 -12.14
C VAL A 287 9.25 -8.18 -12.95
N VAL A 288 8.42 -9.19 -13.13
CA VAL A 288 8.67 -10.35 -13.99
C VAL A 288 7.60 -10.36 -15.08
N LEU A 289 8.01 -10.48 -16.33
CA LEU A 289 7.15 -10.57 -17.51
C LEU A 289 7.43 -11.90 -18.21
N HIS A 290 6.40 -12.72 -18.37
CA HIS A 290 6.45 -13.91 -19.20
C HIS A 290 5.68 -13.67 -20.50
N THR A 291 6.35 -13.97 -21.61
CA THR A 291 5.85 -13.79 -22.96
C THR A 291 5.96 -15.11 -23.70
N ALA A 292 4.87 -15.52 -24.34
CA ALA A 292 4.87 -16.62 -25.30
C ALA A 292 4.92 -16.03 -26.70
N LEU A 293 5.82 -16.53 -27.55
CA LEU A 293 5.81 -16.23 -28.97
C LEU A 293 4.79 -17.19 -29.59
N GLU A 294 3.88 -16.74 -30.41
CA GLU A 294 2.74 -17.52 -30.91
C GLU A 294 2.49 -17.25 -32.40
N TYR A 295 1.76 -18.15 -33.05
CA TYR A 295 1.34 -17.98 -34.44
C TYR A 295 0.30 -16.87 -34.60
N GLU A 296 -0.56 -16.72 -33.61
CA GLU A 296 -1.64 -15.74 -33.55
C GLU A 296 -1.88 -15.27 -32.10
N ILE A 297 -2.76 -14.29 -31.90
CA ILE A 297 -3.11 -13.83 -30.55
C ILE A 297 -3.88 -14.94 -29.82
N ALA A 298 -3.26 -15.48 -28.77
CA ALA A 298 -3.88 -16.51 -27.95
C ALA A 298 -5.09 -15.99 -27.17
N ASP A 299 -6.13 -16.82 -27.07
CA ASP A 299 -7.35 -16.59 -26.28
C ASP A 299 -7.46 -17.52 -25.06
N ASN A 300 -6.56 -18.50 -24.94
CA ASN A 300 -6.62 -19.57 -23.95
C ASN A 300 -5.24 -19.83 -23.32
N ILE A 301 -5.17 -19.69 -21.99
CA ILE A 301 -3.91 -19.88 -21.25
C ILE A 301 -3.47 -21.34 -21.17
N GLN A 302 -4.42 -22.28 -21.15
CA GLN A 302 -4.09 -23.71 -21.09
C GLN A 302 -3.33 -24.15 -22.35
N VAL A 303 -3.61 -23.55 -23.51
CA VAL A 303 -2.85 -23.81 -24.75
C VAL A 303 -1.37 -23.43 -24.56
N ILE A 304 -1.10 -22.21 -24.10
CA ILE A 304 0.27 -21.72 -23.84
C ILE A 304 1.00 -22.60 -22.80
N LEU A 305 0.32 -22.99 -21.72
CA LEU A 305 0.95 -23.76 -20.63
C LEU A 305 1.13 -25.25 -20.94
N SER A 306 0.36 -25.81 -21.88
CA SER A 306 0.43 -27.23 -22.26
C SER A 306 1.19 -27.50 -23.55
N GLU A 307 1.57 -26.46 -24.29
CA GLU A 307 2.38 -26.58 -25.51
C GLU A 307 3.71 -27.29 -25.18
N PRO A 308 4.06 -28.37 -25.92
CA PRO A 308 5.33 -29.05 -25.74
C PRO A 308 6.50 -28.15 -26.15
N GLU A 309 7.68 -28.40 -25.57
CA GLU A 309 8.90 -27.68 -25.96
C GLU A 309 9.16 -27.83 -27.46
N VAL A 310 9.52 -26.71 -28.10
CA VAL A 310 9.95 -26.73 -29.51
C VAL A 310 11.20 -27.58 -29.63
N ASP A 311 11.21 -28.48 -30.62
CA ASP A 311 12.38 -29.30 -30.93
C ASP A 311 13.58 -28.38 -31.26
N ARG A 312 14.72 -28.63 -30.61
CA ARG A 312 15.92 -27.81 -30.76
C ARG A 312 16.43 -27.80 -32.20
N ASP A 313 16.24 -28.90 -32.93
CA ASP A 313 16.71 -29.03 -34.31
C ASP A 313 15.83 -28.25 -35.31
N ALA A 314 14.56 -27.98 -34.96
CA ALA A 314 13.61 -27.21 -35.77
C ALA A 314 13.36 -25.79 -35.23
N CYS A 315 14.05 -25.40 -34.15
CA CYS A 315 13.74 -24.22 -33.37
C CYS A 315 13.71 -22.92 -34.18
N GLN A 316 14.71 -22.70 -35.04
CA GLN A 316 14.79 -21.47 -35.82
C GLN A 316 13.63 -21.34 -36.83
N TYR A 317 13.29 -22.43 -37.51
CA TYR A 317 12.19 -22.46 -38.48
C TYR A 317 10.82 -22.23 -37.83
N GLU A 318 10.60 -22.80 -36.63
CA GLU A 318 9.35 -22.61 -35.89
C GLU A 318 9.22 -21.17 -35.35
N LEU A 319 10.32 -20.56 -34.89
CA LEU A 319 10.33 -19.17 -34.42
C LEU A 319 10.05 -18.16 -35.54
N GLU A 320 10.55 -18.40 -36.75
CA GLU A 320 10.32 -17.53 -37.92
C GLU A 320 8.84 -17.45 -38.33
N LYS A 321 8.06 -18.50 -38.05
CA LYS A 321 6.63 -18.54 -38.37
C LYS A 321 5.74 -17.89 -37.33
N ARG A 322 6.23 -17.70 -36.10
CA ARG A 322 5.47 -17.04 -35.04
C ARG A 322 5.33 -15.56 -35.38
N THR A 323 4.15 -14.99 -35.23
CA THR A 323 3.85 -13.60 -35.62
C THR A 323 3.34 -12.74 -34.47
N ALA A 324 3.01 -13.36 -33.33
CA ALA A 324 2.46 -12.72 -32.16
C ALA A 324 3.35 -12.94 -30.93
N ALA A 325 3.42 -11.92 -30.06
CA ALA A 325 3.99 -12.02 -28.72
C ALA A 325 2.87 -11.78 -27.70
N VAL A 326 2.58 -12.80 -26.89
CA VAL A 326 1.51 -12.80 -25.90
C VAL A 326 2.10 -12.73 -24.50
N PHE A 327 1.90 -11.58 -23.83
CA PHE A 327 2.24 -11.39 -22.43
C PHE A 327 1.17 -12.05 -21.55
N TYR A 328 1.46 -13.24 -21.04
CA TYR A 328 0.48 -14.05 -20.30
C TYR A 328 0.66 -13.97 -18.78
N SER A 329 1.82 -13.50 -18.29
CA SER A 329 2.00 -13.18 -16.88
C SER A 329 2.86 -11.93 -16.72
N ILE A 330 2.36 -10.98 -15.92
CA ILE A 330 3.09 -9.79 -15.48
C ILE A 330 2.93 -9.70 -13.97
N THR A 331 4.02 -9.93 -13.25
CA THR A 331 4.01 -10.00 -11.80
C THR A 331 4.90 -8.94 -11.18
N SER A 332 4.33 -8.09 -10.32
CA SER A 332 5.10 -7.27 -9.37
C SER A 332 5.42 -8.13 -8.16
N THR A 333 6.70 -8.38 -7.94
CA THR A 333 7.17 -9.38 -6.95
C THR A 333 7.19 -8.82 -5.53
N GLN A 334 7.41 -7.51 -5.40
CA GLN A 334 7.58 -6.84 -4.12
C GLN A 334 6.26 -6.21 -3.68
N LYS A 335 5.56 -6.87 -2.74
CA LYS A 335 4.32 -6.34 -2.14
C LYS A 335 4.49 -4.97 -1.50
N GLY A 336 5.69 -4.69 -0.96
CA GLY A 336 6.08 -3.39 -0.44
C GLY A 336 6.10 -2.26 -1.47
N LEU A 337 6.08 -2.58 -2.78
CA LEU A 337 5.91 -1.62 -3.88
C LEU A 337 4.46 -1.54 -4.37
N SER A 338 3.50 -2.17 -3.68
CA SER A 338 2.09 -2.12 -4.07
C SER A 338 1.57 -0.69 -4.20
N GLY A 339 0.97 -0.38 -5.35
CA GLY A 339 0.45 0.93 -5.70
C GLY A 339 1.49 1.98 -6.06
N VAL A 340 2.79 1.64 -6.07
CA VAL A 340 3.84 2.48 -6.67
C VAL A 340 3.74 2.34 -8.18
N ASP A 341 3.63 3.46 -8.88
CA ASP A 341 3.63 3.45 -10.34
C ASP A 341 5.06 3.24 -10.83
N LEU A 342 5.34 2.02 -11.31
CA LEU A 342 6.61 1.66 -11.94
C LEU A 342 6.66 2.14 -13.39
N GLY A 343 5.62 2.87 -13.85
CA GLY A 343 5.49 3.56 -15.12
C GLY A 343 4.81 2.76 -16.22
N ASN A 344 4.14 3.50 -17.10
CA ASN A 344 3.35 2.95 -18.22
C ASN A 344 4.19 2.40 -19.39
N PHE A 345 5.51 2.34 -19.26
CA PHE A 345 6.44 2.03 -20.34
C PHE A 345 7.13 0.67 -20.21
N LEU A 346 6.90 -0.06 -19.11
CA LEU A 346 7.57 -1.35 -18.87
C LEU A 346 7.34 -2.36 -20.01
N ILE A 347 6.08 -2.49 -20.46
CA ILE A 347 5.73 -3.39 -21.56
C ILE A 347 6.26 -2.85 -22.88
N LYS A 348 6.23 -1.53 -23.10
CA LYS A 348 6.71 -0.92 -24.35
C LYS A 348 8.19 -1.20 -24.58
N HIS A 349 8.99 -1.11 -23.53
CA HIS A 349 10.42 -1.39 -23.62
C HIS A 349 10.68 -2.88 -23.94
N VAL A 350 9.90 -3.81 -23.36
CA VAL A 350 9.98 -5.23 -23.71
C VAL A 350 9.51 -5.50 -25.15
N VAL A 351 8.49 -4.78 -25.62
CA VAL A 351 8.04 -4.85 -27.02
C VAL A 351 9.14 -4.37 -27.97
N GLU A 352 9.88 -3.32 -27.62
CA GLU A 352 11.03 -2.83 -28.40
C GLU A 352 12.14 -3.88 -28.47
N GLU A 353 12.52 -4.49 -27.35
CA GLU A 353 13.50 -5.59 -27.32
C GLU A 353 13.05 -6.78 -28.18
N LEU A 354 11.79 -7.21 -28.04
CA LEU A 354 11.23 -8.30 -28.85
C LEU A 354 11.20 -7.97 -30.33
N ARG A 355 10.94 -6.70 -30.70
CA ARG A 355 10.94 -6.24 -32.09
C ARG A 355 12.35 -6.24 -32.69
N HIS A 356 13.35 -5.93 -31.88
CA HIS A 356 14.75 -5.99 -32.29
C HIS A 356 15.23 -7.44 -32.45
N GLU A 357 14.84 -8.33 -31.54
CA GLU A 357 15.20 -9.75 -31.58
C GLU A 357 14.45 -10.52 -32.68
N PHE A 358 13.15 -10.24 -32.87
CA PHE A 358 12.26 -10.96 -33.78
C PHE A 358 11.48 -10.02 -34.71
N PRO A 359 12.04 -9.65 -35.87
CA PRO A 359 11.39 -8.74 -36.82
C PRO A 359 10.08 -9.27 -37.42
N ASN A 360 9.87 -10.60 -37.40
CA ASN A 360 8.66 -11.27 -37.88
C ASN A 360 7.45 -11.13 -36.93
N ILE A 361 7.68 -10.79 -35.66
CA ILE A 361 6.61 -10.53 -34.70
C ILE A 361 6.02 -9.15 -34.95
N THR A 362 4.74 -9.12 -35.31
CA THR A 362 4.01 -7.88 -35.65
C THR A 362 2.84 -7.61 -34.71
N GLN A 363 2.38 -8.64 -33.98
CA GLN A 363 1.25 -8.56 -33.06
C GLN A 363 1.76 -8.66 -31.62
N TYR A 364 1.26 -7.78 -30.75
CA TYR A 364 1.58 -7.79 -29.33
C TYR A 364 0.28 -7.70 -28.55
N SER A 365 0.05 -8.64 -27.64
CA SER A 365 -1.17 -8.72 -26.84
C SER A 365 -0.87 -9.18 -25.43
N THR A 366 -1.76 -8.87 -24.49
CA THR A 366 -1.72 -9.48 -23.15
C THR A 366 -2.84 -10.49 -23.02
N LEU A 367 -2.58 -11.64 -22.42
CA LEU A 367 -3.60 -12.57 -21.95
C LEU A 367 -3.77 -12.39 -20.43
N SER A 368 -4.44 -11.29 -20.06
CA SER A 368 -4.51 -10.85 -18.67
C SER A 368 -5.68 -11.46 -17.89
N PRO A 369 -5.51 -11.81 -16.60
CA PRO A 369 -6.63 -12.17 -15.74
C PRO A 369 -7.50 -10.94 -15.42
N ILE A 370 -8.75 -11.17 -15.00
CA ILE A 370 -9.66 -10.12 -14.51
C ILE A 370 -9.95 -10.33 -13.02
N PRO A 371 -8.95 -10.13 -12.12
CA PRO A 371 -9.13 -10.34 -10.70
C PRO A 371 -10.20 -9.39 -10.15
N GLY A 372 -11.01 -9.88 -9.22
CA GLY A 372 -12.08 -9.09 -8.61
C GLY A 372 -13.39 -9.04 -9.42
N PHE A 373 -13.42 -9.42 -10.71
CA PHE A 373 -14.65 -9.45 -11.51
C PHE A 373 -15.77 -10.26 -10.83
N ARG A 374 -15.46 -11.48 -10.37
CA ARG A 374 -16.44 -12.32 -9.65
C ARG A 374 -16.94 -11.67 -8.35
N LYS A 375 -16.06 -10.96 -7.62
CA LYS A 375 -16.43 -10.27 -6.39
C LYS A 375 -17.34 -9.08 -6.69
N TRP A 376 -16.98 -8.27 -7.69
CA TRP A 376 -17.79 -7.17 -8.19
C TRP A 376 -19.16 -7.66 -8.66
N LEU A 377 -19.21 -8.70 -9.48
CA LEU A 377 -20.46 -9.27 -10.00
C LEU A 377 -21.36 -9.75 -8.85
N LYS A 378 -20.81 -10.43 -7.85
CA LYS A 378 -21.56 -10.80 -6.63
C LYS A 378 -22.16 -9.59 -5.93
N LEU A 379 -21.39 -8.51 -5.76
CA LEU A 379 -21.89 -7.27 -5.13
C LEU A 379 -23.01 -6.62 -5.95
N GLN A 380 -22.93 -6.66 -7.28
CA GLN A 380 -24.00 -6.15 -8.16
C GLN A 380 -25.25 -7.04 -8.16
N LEU A 381 -25.09 -8.36 -7.97
CA LEU A 381 -26.19 -9.31 -7.92
C LEU A 381 -26.90 -9.36 -6.55
N LEU A 382 -26.24 -8.97 -5.46
CA LEU A 382 -26.82 -8.96 -4.11
C LEU A 382 -28.16 -8.19 -4.04
N PRO A 383 -28.28 -6.94 -4.54
CA PRO A 383 -29.56 -6.23 -4.57
C PRO A 383 -30.65 -6.93 -5.38
N ALA A 384 -30.30 -7.58 -6.49
CA ALA A 384 -31.26 -8.31 -7.33
C ALA A 384 -31.78 -9.58 -6.63
N LEU A 385 -30.91 -10.29 -5.93
CA LEU A 385 -31.25 -11.48 -5.14
C LEU A 385 -32.10 -11.11 -3.90
N GLU A 386 -31.82 -9.98 -3.25
CA GLU A 386 -32.61 -9.47 -2.12
C GLU A 386 -34.03 -9.06 -2.55
N GLN A 387 -34.18 -8.48 -3.74
CA GLN A 387 -35.48 -8.13 -4.30
C GLN A 387 -36.31 -9.36 -4.71
N GLU A 388 -35.69 -10.42 -5.24
CA GLU A 388 -36.38 -11.69 -5.51
C GLU A 388 -36.71 -12.47 -4.22
N GLY A 389 -35.82 -12.45 -3.23
CA GLY A 389 -36.05 -13.05 -1.92
C GLY A 389 -37.26 -12.42 -1.21
N ASN A 390 -37.36 -11.10 -1.23
CA ASN A 390 -38.52 -10.38 -0.72
C ASN A 390 -39.80 -10.69 -1.51
N LYS A 391 -39.75 -10.72 -2.85
CA LYS A 391 -40.92 -11.10 -3.67
C LYS A 391 -41.42 -12.52 -3.36
N ARG A 392 -40.52 -13.49 -3.15
CA ARG A 392 -40.89 -14.86 -2.73
C ARG A 392 -41.44 -14.94 -1.30
N TYR A 393 -40.92 -14.12 -0.38
CA TYR A 393 -41.44 -14.04 0.98
C TYR A 393 -42.88 -13.49 0.99
N TYR A 394 -43.16 -12.44 0.22
CA TYR A 394 -44.50 -11.88 0.11
C TYR A 394 -45.47 -12.81 -0.65
N SER A 395 -45.03 -13.50 -1.71
CA SER A 395 -45.89 -14.47 -2.40
C SER A 395 -46.25 -15.68 -1.54
N ASN A 396 -45.32 -16.18 -0.71
CA ASN A 396 -45.58 -17.30 0.19
C ASN A 396 -46.41 -16.89 1.42
N ALA A 397 -46.26 -15.65 1.90
CA ALA A 397 -47.13 -15.10 2.95
C ALA A 397 -48.58 -14.90 2.45
N SER A 398 -48.77 -14.50 1.19
CA SER A 398 -50.10 -14.40 0.56
C SER A 398 -50.77 -15.76 0.34
N LEU A 399 -49.99 -16.84 0.16
CA LEU A 399 -50.51 -18.21 0.06
C LEU A 399 -50.89 -18.83 1.42
N MET A 400 -50.32 -18.34 2.53
CA MET A 400 -50.62 -18.81 3.90
C MET A 400 -51.70 -17.98 4.62
N GLY A 401 -52.15 -16.85 4.05
CA GLY A 401 -53.16 -15.97 4.64
C GLY A 401 -54.63 -16.37 4.39
N GLY A 402 -54.88 -17.50 3.72
CA GLY A 402 -56.20 -17.98 3.35
C GLY A 402 -56.75 -19.08 4.26
N GLY A 403 -56.67 -18.93 5.58
CA GLY A 403 -57.21 -19.90 6.53
C GLY A 403 -57.88 -19.20 7.71
N LYS A 404 -59.21 -19.10 7.68
CA LYS A 404 -60.04 -18.72 8.83
C LYS A 404 -59.71 -19.62 10.03
N ASN A 405 -59.63 -19.05 11.24
CA ASN A 405 -60.54 -19.41 12.34
C ASN A 405 -60.30 -18.61 13.63
N ASP A 406 -61.43 -18.31 14.26
CA ASP A 406 -61.64 -17.83 15.61
C ASP A 406 -60.86 -18.61 16.68
N PHE A 407 -60.37 -17.91 17.72
CA PHE A 407 -60.80 -18.06 19.13
C PHE A 407 -59.78 -17.43 20.11
N GLY A 408 -60.27 -16.49 20.92
CA GLY A 408 -60.16 -16.51 22.38
C GLY A 408 -58.80 -16.68 23.07
N ARG A 409 -58.38 -15.57 23.71
CA ARG A 409 -57.94 -15.47 25.12
C ARG A 409 -56.83 -16.39 25.67
N ARG A 410 -55.88 -15.68 26.29
CA ARG A 410 -55.08 -15.99 27.50
C ARG A 410 -53.86 -16.90 27.31
N GLY A 411 -52.72 -16.33 27.70
CA GLY A 411 -51.97 -16.89 28.82
C GLY A 411 -50.64 -17.55 28.48
N ASN A 412 -49.58 -16.77 28.70
CA ASN A 412 -48.39 -17.15 29.48
C ASN A 412 -47.43 -18.25 28.96
N VAL A 413 -46.15 -18.04 29.32
CA VAL A 413 -45.10 -19.03 29.63
C VAL A 413 -44.01 -19.33 28.57
N LEU A 414 -42.82 -18.84 28.97
CA LEU A 414 -41.47 -19.42 28.96
C LEU A 414 -40.74 -19.82 27.66
N THR A 415 -39.65 -19.08 27.45
CA THR A 415 -38.26 -19.57 27.31
C THR A 415 -38.01 -21.09 27.32
N ARG A 416 -37.38 -21.61 26.24
CA ARG A 416 -36.30 -22.62 26.37
C ARG A 416 -35.43 -22.77 25.11
N LYS A 417 -34.12 -22.72 25.33
CA LYS A 417 -33.01 -23.15 24.46
C LYS A 417 -33.15 -24.61 23.99
N LYS A 418 -32.70 -24.91 22.77
CA LYS A 418 -31.98 -26.15 22.32
C LYS A 418 -31.58 -25.93 20.84
N LYS A 419 -30.31 -25.94 20.41
CA LYS A 419 -29.28 -27.02 20.33
C LYS A 419 -29.68 -28.16 19.39
N VAL A 420 -29.18 -28.14 18.14
CA VAL A 420 -29.01 -29.27 17.19
C VAL A 420 -27.93 -28.80 16.20
N GLY A 421 -26.85 -29.49 15.83
CA GLY A 421 -26.56 -30.91 15.71
C GLY A 421 -26.08 -31.12 14.27
N ARG A 422 -24.76 -31.26 14.08
CA ARG A 422 -24.13 -31.60 12.80
C ARG A 422 -24.21 -33.12 12.62
N ASN A 423 -24.63 -33.55 11.42
CA ASN A 423 -24.11 -34.73 10.75
C ASN A 423 -23.30 -34.24 9.55
#